data_AF-A0A1H2L5P8-F1
#
_entry.id   AF-A0A1H2L5P8-F1
#
_cell.length_a   1.000
_cell.length_b   1.000
_cell.length_c   1.000
_cell.angle_alpha   90.00
_cell.angle_beta   90.00
_cell.angle_gamma   90.00
#
_symmetry.space_group_name_H-M   'P 1'
#
loop_
_entity.id
_entity.type
_entity.pdbx_description
1 polymer ?
#
loop_
_entity_poly.entity_id
_entity_poly.type
_entity_poly.pdbx_seq_one_letter_code
_entity_poly.pdbx_strand_id
1 'polypeptide(L)'
;MTTPPSSATPSPSTAPAEPEGEVAAAQAALAGEHACVYGYGVAGAHLPDGVEAALAALTTHRTRRDELIALIAAAGAEPVAAEPGYALPAPVTDEASALTLAVLLEERLGALYADVVGVAITPELREFAVRGVVSATVQALAWGGAPTAFPGLDGRV
;
A
#
# COMPACT_ATOMS: atom_id res chain seq x y z
N MET A 1 21.54 -35.69 -43.70
CA MET A 1 20.32 -34.87 -43.59
C MET A 1 19.94 -34.84 -42.12
N THR A 2 20.34 -33.79 -41.42
CA THR A 2 20.17 -33.66 -39.96
C THR A 2 19.13 -32.58 -39.71
N THR A 3 18.00 -32.96 -39.13
CA THR A 3 16.90 -32.06 -38.76
C THR A 3 17.22 -31.41 -37.40
N PRO A 4 17.01 -30.10 -37.19
CA PRO A 4 17.11 -29.52 -35.85
C PRO A 4 15.81 -29.75 -35.06
N PRO A 5 15.84 -29.85 -33.71
CA PRO A 5 14.63 -29.76 -32.91
C PRO A 5 14.13 -28.31 -32.86
N SER A 6 12.82 -28.17 -32.96
CA SER A 6 12.08 -26.91 -32.86
C SER A 6 12.14 -26.38 -31.42
N SER A 7 12.76 -25.22 -31.23
CA SER A 7 12.65 -24.45 -29.99
C SER A 7 11.28 -23.77 -29.96
N ALA A 8 10.33 -24.36 -29.24
CA ALA A 8 9.11 -23.66 -28.86
C ALA A 8 9.47 -22.66 -27.75
N THR A 9 9.45 -21.36 -28.07
CA THR A 9 9.43 -20.28 -27.08
C THR A 9 8.13 -20.39 -26.29
N PRO A 10 8.13 -20.51 -24.94
CA PRO A 10 6.90 -20.34 -24.19
C PRO A 10 6.48 -18.87 -24.30
N SER A 11 5.32 -18.63 -24.92
CA SER A 11 4.57 -17.38 -24.81
C SER A 11 4.31 -17.04 -23.34
N PRO A 12 4.23 -15.76 -22.96
CA PRO A 12 3.85 -15.39 -21.60
C PRO A 12 2.40 -15.81 -21.39
N SER A 13 2.22 -16.93 -20.69
CA SER A 13 0.91 -17.35 -20.22
C SER A 13 0.52 -16.40 -19.10
N THR A 14 -0.43 -15.52 -19.35
CA THR A 14 -1.24 -14.89 -18.30
C THR A 14 -1.96 -16.03 -17.58
N ALA A 15 -1.32 -16.60 -16.56
CA ALA A 15 -1.99 -17.49 -15.63
C ALA A 15 -3.11 -16.67 -14.95
N PRO A 16 -4.26 -17.29 -14.63
CA PRO A 16 -5.24 -16.66 -13.76
C PRO A 16 -4.51 -16.21 -12.48
N ALA A 17 -4.87 -15.06 -11.92
CA ALA A 17 -4.41 -14.70 -10.58
C ALA A 17 -4.78 -15.86 -9.65
N GLU A 18 -3.79 -16.61 -9.19
CA GLU A 18 -4.04 -17.69 -8.24
C GLU A 18 -4.38 -17.07 -6.88
N PRO A 19 -5.23 -17.70 -6.07
CA PRO A 19 -5.63 -17.17 -4.76
C PRO A 19 -4.44 -16.84 -3.85
N GLU A 20 -3.28 -17.47 -4.06
CA GLU A 20 -2.02 -17.13 -3.39
C GLU A 20 -1.53 -15.70 -3.70
N GLY A 21 -1.73 -15.21 -4.93
CA GLY A 21 -1.35 -13.86 -5.34
C GLY A 21 -2.21 -12.77 -4.69
N GLU A 22 -3.52 -13.02 -4.55
CA GLU A 22 -4.44 -12.12 -3.86
C GLU A 22 -4.06 -11.96 -2.37
N VAL A 23 -3.83 -13.09 -1.70
CA VAL A 23 -3.43 -13.10 -0.28
C VAL A 23 -2.06 -12.43 -0.11
N ALA A 24 -1.09 -12.72 -0.99
CA ALA A 24 0.23 -12.09 -0.91
C ALA A 24 0.19 -10.57 -1.05
N ALA A 25 -0.61 -10.03 -1.99
CA ALA A 25 -0.78 -8.59 -2.14
C ALA A 25 -1.51 -7.97 -0.95
N ALA A 26 -2.56 -8.62 -0.43
CA ALA A 26 -3.25 -8.17 0.78
C ALA A 26 -2.31 -8.11 2.00
N GLN A 27 -1.44 -9.11 2.17
CA GLN A 27 -0.44 -9.14 3.23
C GLN A 27 0.60 -8.01 3.07
N ALA A 28 1.03 -7.72 1.84
CA ALA A 28 1.92 -6.60 1.56
C ALA A 28 1.27 -5.25 1.91
N ALA A 29 -0.01 -5.07 1.56
CA ALA A 29 -0.78 -3.89 1.94
C ALA A 29 -0.94 -3.79 3.47
N LEU A 30 -1.14 -4.91 4.19
CA LEU A 30 -1.23 -4.93 5.65
C LEU A 30 0.10 -4.55 6.31
N ALA A 31 1.22 -5.05 5.81
CA ALA A 31 2.55 -4.62 6.26
C ALA A 31 2.76 -3.12 6.01
N GLY A 32 2.30 -2.60 4.87
CA GLY A 32 2.28 -1.18 4.55
C GLY A 32 1.45 -0.35 5.52
N GLU A 33 0.26 -0.84 5.90
CA GLU A 33 -0.60 -0.17 6.88
C GLU A 33 0.03 -0.11 8.28
N HIS A 34 0.67 -1.21 8.73
CA HIS A 34 1.43 -1.18 9.99
C HIS A 34 2.54 -0.13 9.97
N ALA A 35 3.28 -0.03 8.85
CA ALA A 35 4.31 0.98 8.67
C ALA A 35 3.74 2.41 8.64
N CYS A 36 2.57 2.62 8.03
CA CYS A 36 1.89 3.92 8.02
C CYS A 36 1.43 4.34 9.42
N VAL A 37 0.84 3.41 10.19
CA VAL A 37 0.45 3.67 11.58
C VAL A 37 1.65 4.09 12.43
N TYR A 38 2.80 3.43 12.27
CA TYR A 38 4.04 3.84 12.94
C TYR A 38 4.53 5.22 12.45
N GLY A 39 4.58 5.41 11.13
CA GLY A 39 5.09 6.62 10.49
C GLY A 39 4.28 7.87 10.85
N TYR A 40 2.96 7.79 10.92
CA TYR A 40 2.12 8.90 11.38
C TYR A 40 2.28 9.22 12.86
N GLY A 41 2.62 8.24 13.69
CA GLY A 41 3.02 8.48 15.07
C GLY A 41 4.28 9.36 15.17
N VAL A 42 5.23 9.15 14.27
CA VAL A 42 6.45 9.98 14.19
C VAL A 42 6.17 11.33 13.55
N ALA A 43 5.54 11.35 12.37
CA ALA A 43 5.24 12.59 11.65
C ALA A 43 4.38 13.54 12.48
N GLY A 44 3.33 13.04 13.14
CA GLY A 44 2.44 13.85 13.96
C GLY A 44 3.13 14.55 15.13
N ALA A 45 4.25 14.02 15.63
CA ALA A 45 5.04 14.67 16.69
C ALA A 45 5.75 15.95 16.21
N HIS A 46 5.90 16.12 14.90
CA HIS A 46 6.60 17.24 14.26
C HIS A 46 5.65 18.15 13.45
N LEU A 47 4.33 17.96 13.53
CA LEU A 47 3.31 18.73 12.81
C LEU A 47 2.45 19.55 13.80
N PRO A 48 2.94 20.64 14.40
CA PRO A 48 2.22 21.36 15.48
C PRO A 48 0.89 21.96 15.01
N ASP A 49 0.83 22.50 13.79
CA ASP A 49 -0.40 23.04 13.22
C ASP A 49 -1.24 21.97 12.48
N GLY A 50 -0.68 20.76 12.33
CA GLY A 50 -1.27 19.63 11.61
C GLY A 50 -1.69 18.45 12.49
N VAL A 51 -1.64 18.57 13.83
CA VAL A 51 -1.87 17.47 14.77
C VAL A 51 -3.23 16.80 14.54
N GLU A 52 -4.31 17.58 14.41
CA GLU A 52 -5.65 17.02 14.20
C GLU A 52 -5.76 16.24 12.90
N ALA A 53 -5.15 16.75 11.81
CA ALA A 53 -5.11 16.06 10.54
C ALA A 53 -4.27 14.76 10.61
N ALA A 54 -3.15 14.78 11.33
CA ALA A 54 -2.31 13.60 11.53
C ALA A 54 -3.01 12.53 12.38
N LEU A 55 -3.75 12.93 13.42
CA LEU A 55 -4.56 12.02 14.25
C LEU A 55 -5.74 11.43 13.46
N ALA A 56 -6.39 12.22 12.61
CA ALA A 56 -7.43 11.73 11.71
C ALA A 56 -6.86 10.70 10.73
N ALA A 57 -5.72 10.98 10.10
CA ALA A 57 -5.04 10.03 9.23
C ALA A 57 -4.65 8.74 9.97
N LEU A 58 -4.04 8.84 11.15
CA LEU A 58 -3.70 7.70 12.00
C LEU A 58 -4.93 6.82 12.32
N THR A 59 -6.08 7.43 12.57
CA THR A 59 -7.35 6.72 12.83
C THR A 59 -7.85 6.01 11.58
N THR A 60 -7.77 6.65 10.41
CA THR A 60 -8.09 6.04 9.12
C THR A 60 -7.22 4.80 8.85
N HIS A 61 -5.91 4.90 9.04
CA HIS A 61 -5.00 3.76 8.86
C HIS A 61 -5.28 2.62 9.83
N ARG A 62 -5.56 2.91 11.11
CA ARG A 62 -5.94 1.86 12.07
C ARG A 62 -7.22 1.13 11.66
N THR A 63 -8.24 1.88 11.23
CA THR A 63 -9.49 1.30 10.73
C THR A 63 -9.24 0.40 9.51
N ARG A 64 -8.46 0.88 8.52
CA ARG A 64 -8.14 0.10 7.31
C ARG A 64 -7.30 -1.14 7.61
N ARG A 65 -6.33 -1.03 8.50
CA ARG A 65 -5.52 -2.16 8.99
C ARG A 65 -6.41 -3.24 9.57
N ASP A 66 -7.35 -2.86 10.44
CA ASP A 66 -8.24 -3.80 11.13
C ASP A 66 -9.22 -4.47 10.14
N GLU A 67 -9.73 -3.72 9.15
CA GLU A 67 -10.53 -4.26 8.04
C GLU A 67 -9.73 -5.26 7.19
N LEU A 68 -8.47 -4.94 6.85
CA LEU A 68 -7.61 -5.81 6.07
C LEU A 68 -7.20 -7.08 6.81
N ILE A 69 -6.96 -7.00 8.12
CA ILE A 69 -6.78 -8.16 9.01
C ILE A 69 -7.99 -9.10 8.92
N ALA A 70 -9.20 -8.54 8.98
CA ALA A 70 -10.43 -9.33 8.89
C ALA A 70 -10.61 -9.98 7.51
N LEU A 71 -10.30 -9.26 6.42
CA LEU A 71 -10.36 -9.79 5.06
C LEU A 71 -9.37 -10.95 4.83
N ILE A 72 -8.14 -10.80 5.31
CA ILE A 72 -7.10 -11.83 5.21
C ILE A 72 -7.48 -13.08 6.03
N ALA A 73 -7.97 -12.89 7.25
CA ALA A 73 -8.45 -13.98 8.09
C ALA A 73 -9.66 -14.70 7.47
N ALA A 74 -10.59 -13.97 6.85
CA ALA A 74 -11.73 -14.54 6.14
C ALA A 74 -11.32 -15.37 4.92
N ALA A 75 -10.18 -15.05 4.30
CA ALA A 75 -9.57 -15.84 3.24
C ALA A 75 -8.80 -17.09 3.76
N GLY A 76 -8.79 -17.33 5.08
CA GLY A 76 -8.15 -18.48 5.71
C GLY A 76 -6.65 -18.36 5.92
N ALA A 77 -6.08 -17.15 5.77
CA ALA A 77 -4.67 -16.87 6.02
C ALA A 77 -4.46 -16.18 7.36
N GLU A 78 -3.29 -16.37 7.99
CA GLU A 78 -2.92 -15.67 9.21
C GLU A 78 -2.39 -14.26 8.87
N PRO A 79 -2.98 -13.17 9.39
CA PRO A 79 -2.54 -11.80 9.10
C PRO A 79 -1.13 -11.53 9.63
N VAL A 80 -0.30 -10.84 8.84
CA VAL A 80 1.04 -10.43 9.26
C VAL A 80 0.97 -9.49 10.47
N ALA A 81 1.78 -9.78 11.48
CA ALA A 81 1.88 -8.95 12.69
C ALA A 81 2.66 -7.66 12.41
N ALA A 82 2.42 -6.63 13.22
CA ALA A 82 3.25 -5.44 13.20
C ALA A 82 4.65 -5.73 13.74
N GLU A 83 5.66 -5.13 13.12
CA GLU A 83 7.03 -5.14 13.64
C GLU A 83 7.15 -4.24 14.87
N PRO A 84 8.10 -4.52 15.79
CA PRO A 84 8.32 -3.68 16.97
C PRO A 84 8.82 -2.26 16.63
N GLY A 85 9.32 -2.05 15.41
CA GLY A 85 9.73 -0.75 14.89
C GLY A 85 10.00 -0.80 13.40
N TYR A 86 9.96 0.36 12.76
CA TYR A 86 10.14 0.51 11.31
C TYR A 86 11.27 1.50 11.01
N ALA A 87 12.11 1.16 10.03
CA ALA A 87 13.13 2.08 9.54
C ALA A 87 12.47 3.19 8.72
N LEU A 88 12.68 4.44 9.12
CA LEU A 88 12.22 5.58 8.35
C LEU A 88 13.16 5.84 7.15
N PRO A 89 12.61 6.29 6.01
CA PRO A 89 13.39 6.53 4.79
C PRO A 89 14.40 7.68 4.93
N ALA A 90 14.14 8.63 5.83
CA ALA A 90 15.03 9.71 6.20
C ALA A 90 14.72 10.14 7.66
N PRO A 91 15.65 10.84 8.33
CA PRO A 91 15.38 11.45 9.64
C PRO A 91 14.21 12.45 9.57
N VAL A 92 13.33 12.41 10.58
CA VAL A 92 12.25 13.38 10.76
C VAL A 92 12.57 14.22 11.98
N THR A 93 12.89 15.49 11.78
CA THR A 93 13.39 16.38 12.84
C THR A 93 12.65 17.70 12.91
N ASP A 94 11.81 18.00 11.92
CA ASP A 94 11.06 19.23 11.77
C ASP A 94 9.78 19.01 10.95
N GLU A 95 8.98 20.05 10.81
CA GLU A 95 7.71 20.01 10.08
C GLU A 95 7.88 19.64 8.60
N ALA A 96 8.90 20.17 7.93
CA ALA A 96 9.14 19.90 6.51
C ALA A 96 9.48 18.42 6.25
N SER A 97 10.34 17.83 7.09
CA SER A 97 10.65 16.41 7.03
C SER A 97 9.46 15.52 7.41
N ALA A 98 8.58 15.99 8.30
CA ALA A 98 7.34 15.28 8.65
C ALA A 98 6.31 15.27 7.52
N LEU A 99 6.10 16.41 6.84
CA LEU A 99 5.25 16.50 5.64
C LEU A 99 5.78 15.61 4.53
N THR A 100 7.10 15.62 4.30
CA THR A 100 7.75 14.74 3.31
C THR A 100 7.50 13.27 3.64
N LEU A 101 7.60 12.88 4.92
CA LEU A 101 7.30 11.52 5.35
C LEU A 101 5.81 11.18 5.10
N ALA A 102 4.88 12.07 5.47
CA ALA A 102 3.45 11.84 5.30
C ALA A 102 3.07 11.60 3.83
N VAL A 103 3.56 12.44 2.91
CA VAL A 103 3.36 12.25 1.46
C VAL A 103 3.89 10.89 1.01
N LEU A 104 5.12 10.56 1.38
CA LEU A 104 5.77 9.32 0.97
C LEU A 104 5.06 8.06 1.48
N LEU A 105 4.52 8.10 2.71
CA LEU A 105 3.74 7.00 3.27
C LEU A 105 2.49 6.73 2.43
N GLU A 106 1.74 7.79 2.12
CA GLU A 106 0.51 7.68 1.33
C GLU A 106 0.78 7.23 -0.11
N GLU A 107 1.82 7.74 -0.77
CA GLU A 107 2.20 7.31 -2.12
C GLU A 107 2.56 5.82 -2.16
N ARG A 108 3.38 5.36 -1.20
CA ARG A 108 3.77 3.95 -1.11
C ARG A 108 2.58 3.05 -0.80
N LEU A 109 1.70 3.47 0.10
CA LEU A 109 0.50 2.71 0.43
C LEU A 109 -0.49 2.67 -0.74
N GLY A 110 -0.65 3.77 -1.47
CA GLY A 110 -1.43 3.83 -2.71
C GLY A 110 -0.93 2.83 -3.75
N ALA A 111 0.39 2.68 -3.91
CA ALA A 111 0.97 1.68 -4.79
C ALA A 111 0.65 0.24 -4.35
N LEU A 112 0.77 -0.06 -3.05
CA LEU A 112 0.40 -1.38 -2.52
C LEU A 112 -1.08 -1.70 -2.75
N TYR A 113 -1.96 -0.73 -2.60
CA TYR A 113 -3.37 -0.91 -2.91
C TYR A 113 -3.64 -1.10 -4.40
N ALA A 114 -2.92 -0.39 -5.27
CA ALA A 114 -3.01 -0.61 -6.72
C ALA A 114 -2.57 -2.04 -7.10
N ASP A 115 -1.53 -2.56 -6.45
CA ASP A 115 -1.09 -3.95 -6.61
C ASP A 115 -2.21 -4.94 -6.19
N VAL A 116 -2.90 -4.68 -5.07
CA VAL A 116 -4.09 -5.47 -4.66
C VAL A 116 -5.21 -5.38 -5.70
N VAL A 117 -5.53 -4.20 -6.23
CA VAL A 117 -6.55 -4.04 -7.28
C VAL A 117 -6.22 -4.89 -8.52
N GLY A 118 -4.94 -4.97 -8.89
CA GLY A 118 -4.46 -5.73 -10.04
C GLY A 118 -4.64 -7.24 -9.91
N VAL A 119 -4.56 -7.79 -8.70
CA VAL A 119 -4.60 -9.25 -8.46
C VAL A 119 -5.85 -9.75 -7.75
N ALA A 120 -6.64 -8.87 -7.13
CA ALA A 120 -7.84 -9.27 -6.39
C ALA A 120 -8.79 -10.08 -7.29
N ILE A 121 -9.34 -11.17 -6.77
CA ILE A 121 -10.35 -12.01 -7.42
C ILE A 121 -11.71 -11.68 -6.82
N THR A 122 -11.78 -11.50 -5.49
CA THR A 122 -13.02 -11.18 -4.78
C THR A 122 -13.45 -9.71 -5.01
N PRO A 123 -14.75 -9.45 -5.22
CA PRO A 123 -15.28 -8.08 -5.31
C PRO A 123 -14.99 -7.26 -4.06
N GLU A 124 -15.12 -7.87 -2.88
CA GLU A 124 -14.98 -7.19 -1.59
C GLU A 124 -13.56 -6.65 -1.39
N LEU A 125 -12.53 -7.46 -1.65
CA LEU A 125 -11.14 -7.01 -1.56
C LEU A 125 -10.81 -5.97 -2.63
N ARG A 126 -11.32 -6.14 -3.85
CA ARG A 126 -11.09 -5.17 -4.93
C ARG A 126 -11.69 -3.80 -4.57
N GLU A 127 -12.93 -3.76 -4.07
CA GLU A 127 -13.58 -2.53 -3.65
C GLU A 127 -12.84 -1.86 -2.49
N PHE A 128 -12.40 -2.65 -1.50
CA PHE A 128 -11.55 -2.17 -0.41
C PHE A 128 -10.28 -1.50 -0.94
N ALA A 129 -9.56 -2.18 -1.84
CA ALA A 129 -8.31 -1.67 -2.39
C ALA A 129 -8.51 -0.40 -3.25
N VAL A 130 -9.59 -0.33 -4.05
CA VAL A 130 -9.92 0.90 -4.81
C VAL A 130 -10.17 2.08 -3.88
N ARG A 131 -10.94 1.90 -2.79
CA ARG A 131 -11.10 2.94 -1.77
C ARG A 131 -9.76 3.33 -1.14
N GLY A 132 -8.90 2.33 -0.90
CA GLY A 132 -7.53 2.51 -0.41
C GLY A 132 -6.71 3.44 -1.31
N VAL A 133 -6.65 3.17 -2.62
CA VAL A 133 -5.93 4.00 -3.61
C VAL A 133 -6.43 5.45 -3.59
N VAL A 134 -7.75 5.64 -3.65
CA VAL A 134 -8.36 6.98 -3.68
C VAL A 134 -8.05 7.74 -2.38
N SER A 135 -8.26 7.10 -1.23
CA SER A 135 -8.02 7.73 0.07
C SER A 135 -6.55 8.09 0.27
N ALA A 136 -5.62 7.21 -0.09
CA ALA A 136 -4.19 7.48 0.02
C ALA A 136 -3.78 8.64 -0.88
N THR A 137 -4.26 8.67 -2.13
CA THR A 137 -3.97 9.76 -3.07
C THR A 137 -4.49 11.11 -2.55
N VAL A 138 -5.73 11.16 -2.06
CA VAL A 138 -6.30 12.39 -1.48
C VAL A 138 -5.50 12.86 -0.27
N GLN A 139 -5.05 11.93 0.57
CA GLN A 139 -4.26 12.24 1.75
C GLN A 139 -2.86 12.74 1.37
N ALA A 140 -2.19 12.13 0.37
CA ALA A 140 -0.91 12.61 -0.15
C ALA A 140 -1.02 14.07 -0.64
N LEU A 141 -2.08 14.38 -1.40
CA LEU A 141 -2.35 15.75 -1.87
C LEU A 141 -2.60 16.71 -0.71
N ALA A 142 -3.33 16.28 0.33
CA ALA A 142 -3.59 17.10 1.52
C ALA A 142 -2.31 17.47 2.29
N TRP A 143 -1.27 16.62 2.22
CA TRP A 143 0.04 16.87 2.80
C TRP A 143 1.01 17.63 1.88
N GLY A 144 0.55 18.06 0.70
CA GLY A 144 1.35 18.84 -0.25
C GLY A 144 2.04 18.01 -1.34
N GLY A 145 1.66 16.74 -1.50
CA GLY A 145 2.07 15.91 -2.64
C GLY A 145 1.60 16.49 -3.97
N ALA A 146 2.30 16.13 -5.05
CA ALA A 146 1.94 16.55 -6.41
C ALA A 146 0.95 15.56 -7.04
N PRO A 147 -0.01 16.03 -7.85
CA PRO A 147 -0.88 15.13 -8.59
C PRO A 147 -0.09 14.37 -9.66
N THR A 148 -0.40 13.08 -9.81
CA THR A 148 0.20 12.22 -10.85
C THR A 148 -0.88 11.66 -11.78
N ALA A 149 -0.47 11.25 -12.98
CA ALA A 149 -1.40 10.72 -13.98
C ALA A 149 -1.92 9.32 -13.62
N PHE A 150 -1.09 8.52 -12.95
CA PHE A 150 -1.41 7.15 -12.53
C PHE A 150 -1.00 6.92 -11.07
N PRO A 151 -1.74 7.49 -10.10
CA PRO A 151 -1.41 7.39 -8.68
C PRO A 151 -1.21 5.94 -8.23
N GLY A 152 -0.08 5.67 -7.59
CA GLY A 152 0.30 4.32 -7.13
C GLY A 152 0.97 3.44 -8.20
N LEU A 153 0.96 3.86 -9.47
CA LEU A 153 1.62 3.18 -10.59
C LEU A 153 2.73 4.04 -11.21
N ASP A 154 3.10 5.13 -10.55
CA ASP A 154 4.10 6.06 -11.03
C ASP A 154 5.45 5.36 -11.30
N GLY A 155 5.98 5.55 -12.52
CA GLY A 155 7.21 4.88 -12.98
C GLY A 155 7.06 3.40 -13.32
N ARG A 156 5.83 2.86 -13.32
CA ARG A 156 5.50 1.46 -13.69
C ARG A 156 4.66 1.34 -14.97
N VAL A 157 4.27 2.47 -15.57
CA VAL A 157 3.42 2.58 -16.77
C VAL A 157 4.15 3.29 -17.91
#